data_AF-X1M7L0-F1
#
_entry.id   AF-X1M7L0-F1
#
_cell.length_a   1.000
_cell.length_b   1.000
_cell.length_c   1.000
_cell.angle_alpha   90.00
_cell.angle_beta   90.00
_cell.angle_gamma   90.00
#
_symmetry.space_group_name_H-M   'P 1'
#
loop_
_entity.id
_entity.type
_entity.pdbx_description
1 polymer ?
#
loop_
_entity_poly.entity_id
_entity_poly.type
_entity_poly.pdbx_seq_one_letter_code
_entity_poly.pdbx_strand_id
1 'polypeptide(L)' 'DTILESFKGKVFKVHLKNSVKYAETATLKMPITSYLPSSEQAEEYRKLAREILGYG' A
#
# COMPACT_ATOMS: atom_id res chain seq x y z
N ASP A 1 -0.52 22.71 -10.11
CA ASP A 1 -1.09 22.37 -8.79
C ASP A 1 -1.19 20.86 -8.67
N THR A 2 -0.35 20.26 -7.82
CA THR A 2 -0.28 18.79 -7.68
C THR A 2 -1.30 18.33 -6.64
N ILE A 3 -1.84 17.13 -6.78
CA ILE A 3 -2.81 16.52 -5.85
C ILE A 3 -2.35 16.61 -4.38
N LEU A 4 -1.04 16.57 -4.14
CA LEU A 4 -0.41 16.76 -2.81
C LEU A 4 -0.62 18.15 -2.19
N GLU A 5 -0.76 19.19 -3.02
CA GLU A 5 -0.91 20.58 -2.57
C GLU A 5 -2.37 20.88 -2.22
N SER A 6 -3.31 20.36 -3.01
CA SER A 6 -4.76 20.47 -2.75
C SER A 6 -5.24 19.53 -1.63
N PHE A 7 -4.63 18.36 -1.46
CA PHE A 7 -5.03 17.34 -0.48
C PHE A 7 -3.99 17.10 0.62
N LYS A 8 -3.21 18.14 0.95
CA LYS A 8 -2.05 18.14 1.87
C LYS A 8 -2.30 17.50 3.25
N GLY A 9 -3.55 17.31 3.67
CA GLY A 9 -3.95 16.65 4.92
C GLY A 9 -4.76 15.36 4.75
N LYS A 10 -5.01 14.88 3.53
CA LYS A 10 -5.82 13.67 3.24
C LYS A 10 -5.10 12.62 2.40
N VAL A 11 -3.87 12.88 1.98
CA VAL A 11 -3.06 11.92 1.21
C VAL A 11 -2.17 11.16 2.18
N PHE A 12 -2.24 9.83 2.12
CA PHE A 12 -1.34 8.95 2.87
C PHE A 12 0.09 9.16 2.41
N LYS A 13 1.04 9.16 3.36
CA LYS A 13 2.47 9.27 3.05
C LYS A 13 3.01 7.98 2.44
N VAL A 14 2.36 6.85 2.70
CA VAL A 14 2.75 5.57 2.12
C VAL A 14 2.43 5.54 0.62
N HIS A 15 3.47 5.35 -0.18
CA HIS A 15 3.36 5.18 -1.61
C HIS A 15 3.41 3.70 -1.95
N LEU A 16 2.37 3.21 -2.63
CA LEU A 16 2.31 1.85 -3.17
C LEU A 16 2.98 1.84 -4.55
N LYS A 17 4.14 1.20 -4.68
CA LYS A 17 4.84 1.13 -5.97
C LYS A 17 4.23 0.06 -6.85
N ASN A 18 4.00 0.34 -8.14
CA ASN A 18 3.56 -0.70 -9.08
C ASN A 18 4.56 -1.85 -9.12
N SER A 19 4.06 -3.08 -9.00
CA SER A 19 4.86 -4.30 -8.95
C SER A 19 4.11 -5.46 -9.57
N VAL A 20 4.81 -6.30 -10.32
CA VAL A 20 4.25 -7.52 -10.93
C VAL A 20 3.65 -8.45 -9.86
N LYS A 21 4.22 -8.44 -8.65
CA LYS A 21 3.72 -9.22 -7.50
C LYS A 21 2.27 -8.87 -7.13
N TYR A 22 1.85 -7.62 -7.33
CA TYR A 22 0.44 -7.26 -7.14
C TYR A 22 -0.47 -7.90 -8.19
N ALA A 23 -0.03 -7.93 -9.45
CA ALA A 23 -0.76 -8.62 -10.51
C ALA A 23 -0.83 -10.13 -10.24
N GLU A 24 0.27 -10.76 -9.81
CA GLU A 24 0.30 -12.17 -9.43
C GLU A 24 -0.67 -12.47 -8.28
N THR A 25 -0.71 -11.63 -7.25
CA THR A 25 -1.64 -11.80 -6.11
C THR A 25 -3.11 -11.70 -6.53
N ALA A 26 -3.42 -10.80 -7.47
CA ALA A 26 -4.76 -10.68 -8.03
C ALA A 26 -5.15 -11.93 -8.85
N THR A 27 -4.23 -12.47 -9.65
CA THR A 27 -4.43 -13.72 -10.40
C THR A 27 -4.62 -14.92 -9.46
N LEU A 28 -3.80 -15.01 -8.42
CA LEU A 28 -3.83 -16.08 -7.42
C LEU A 28 -4.99 -15.95 -6.42
N LYS A 29 -5.73 -14.83 -6.44
CA LYS A 29 -6.79 -14.48 -5.48
C LYS A 29 -6.32 -14.59 -4.02
N MET A 30 -5.04 -14.33 -3.78
CA MET A 30 -4.42 -14.41 -2.46
C MET A 30 -3.87 -13.04 -2.08
N PRO A 31 -4.08 -12.55 -0.85
CA PRO A 31 -3.48 -11.30 -0.40
C PRO A 31 -1.95 -11.35 -0.50
N ILE A 32 -1.31 -10.24 -0.90
CA ILE A 32 0.16 -10.17 -0.97
C ILE A 32 0.83 -10.44 0.36
N THR A 33 0.15 -10.13 1.46
CA THR A 33 0.59 -10.42 2.83
C THR A 33 0.62 -11.91 3.14
N SER A 34 -0.18 -12.73 2.45
CA SER A 34 -0.21 -14.19 2.59
C SER A 34 0.69 -14.87 1.56
N TYR A 35 0.70 -14.39 0.31
CA TYR A 35 1.50 -14.96 -0.77
C TYR A 35 2.99 -14.64 -0.63
N LEU A 36 3.33 -13.37 -0.37
CA LEU A 36 4.71 -12.90 -0.25
C LEU A 36 4.85 -11.98 0.98
N PRO A 37 4.78 -12.53 2.20
CA PRO A 37 4.79 -11.74 3.44
C PRO A 37 6.04 -10.87 3.61
N SER A 38 7.19 -11.33 3.11
CA SER A 38 8.48 -10.65 3.20
C SER A 38 8.79 -9.72 2.01
N SER A 39 7.82 -9.49 1.12
CA SER A 39 8.00 -8.54 0.01
C SER A 39 7.90 -7.09 0.48
N GLU A 40 8.61 -6.19 -0.20
CA GLU A 40 8.51 -4.73 0.00
C GLU A 40 7.04 -4.28 -0.10
N GLN A 41 6.29 -4.85 -1.03
CA GLN A 41 4.88 -4.58 -1.27
C GLN A 41 3.98 -4.97 -0.08
N ALA A 42 4.19 -6.15 0.50
CA ALA A 42 3.48 -6.55 1.71
C ALA A 42 3.82 -5.63 2.88
N GLU A 43 5.06 -5.12 2.95
CA GLU A 43 5.46 -4.16 3.97
C GLU A 43 4.87 -2.77 3.75
N GLU A 44 4.76 -2.30 2.51
CA GLU A 44 4.05 -1.07 2.15
C GLU A 44 2.59 -1.12 2.62
N TYR A 45 1.88 -2.21 2.35
CA TYR A 45 0.51 -2.40 2.86
C TYR A 45 0.43 -2.40 4.39
N ARG A 46 1.41 -2.99 5.08
CA ARG A 46 1.48 -2.93 6.55
C ARG A 46 1.74 -1.52 7.06
N LYS A 47 2.60 -0.76 6.40
CA LYS A 47 2.85 0.66 6.73
C LYS A 47 1.59 1.49 6.54
N LEU A 48 0.86 1.28 5.43
CA LEU A 48 -0.42 1.93 5.17
C LEU A 48 -1.45 1.60 6.26
N ALA A 49 -1.57 0.32 6.64
CA ALA A 49 -2.48 -0.10 7.70
C ALA A 49 -2.15 0.57 9.05
N ARG A 50 -0.86 0.68 9.40
CA ARG A 50 -0.41 1.41 10.61
C ARG A 50 -0.73 2.90 10.53
N GLU A 51 -0.57 3.51 9.35
CA GLU A 51 -0.92 4.91 9.13
C GLU A 51 -2.42 5.12 9.36
N ILE A 52 -3.28 4.28 8.77
CA ILE A 52 -4.74 4.30 8.99
C ILE A 52 -5.09 4.14 10.48
N LEU A 53 -4.48 3.18 11.17
CA LEU A 53 -4.70 2.97 12.61
C LEU A 53 -4.25 4.14 13.47
N GLY A 54 -3.27 4.93 13.02
CA GLY A 54 -2.82 6.14 13.71
C GLY A 54 -3.68 7.38 13.42
N TYR A 55 -4.51 7.34 12.35
CA TYR A 55 -5.47 8.40 12.00
C TYR A 55 -6.89 8.13 12.52
N GLY A 56 -7.21 6.89 12.90
CA GLY A 56 -8.48 6.51 13.53
C GLY A 56 -8.55 6.92 15.00
#